data_AF-A0AAV5C7X5-F1
#
_entry.id   AF-A0AAV5C7X5-F1
#
_cell.length_a   1.000
_cell.length_b   1.000
_cell.length_c   1.000
_cell.angle_alpha   90.00
_cell.angle_beta   90.00
_cell.angle_gamma   90.00
#
_symmetry.space_group_name_H-M   'P 1'
#
loop_
_entity.id
_entity.type
_entity.pdbx_description
1 polymer ?
#
loop_
_entity_poly.entity_id
_entity_poly.type
_entity_poly.pdbx_seq_one_letter_code
_entity_poly.pdbx_strand_id
1 'polypeptide(L)' 'MPEQLYFMDVGHNAICGGIPAQVANLTNLQFFNVSYNRLCGQIPAGGNMPRFDVFSFQHNKCLCGTPLAPCN' A
#
# COMPACT_ATOMS: atom_id res chain seq x y z
N MET A 1 14.94 -21.69 3.57
CA MET A 1 15.13 -20.25 3.33
C MET A 1 13.85 -19.57 3.81
N PRO A 2 13.90 -18.53 4.66
CA PRO A 2 12.68 -17.89 5.12
C PRO A 2 11.90 -17.34 3.92
N GLU A 3 10.59 -17.59 3.87
CA GLU A 3 9.72 -17.02 2.85
C GLU A 3 9.65 -15.51 3.06
N GLN A 4 10.20 -14.76 2.11
CA GLN A 4 10.21 -13.30 2.13
C GLN A 4 9.48 -12.79 0.91
N LEU A 5 8.62 -11.78 1.10
CA LEU A 5 7.90 -11.15 0.02
C LEU A 5 8.67 -9.95 -0.50
N TYR A 6 8.95 -9.96 -1.81
CA TYR A 6 9.68 -8.90 -2.51
C TYR A 6 8.77 -8.11 -3.46
N PHE A 7 7.75 -8.76 -4.02
CA PHE A 7 6.83 -8.18 -4.99
C PHE A 7 5.39 -8.49 -4.57
N MET A 8 4.56 -7.46 -4.46
CA MET A 8 3.13 -7.60 -4.25
C MET A 8 2.40 -6.74 -5.27
N ASP A 9 1.70 -7.37 -6.21
CA ASP A 9 0.80 -6.69 -7.13
C ASP A 9 -0.61 -7.25 -6.95
N VAL A 10 -1.51 -6.39 -6.46
CA VAL A 10 -2.94 -6.65 -6.36
C VAL A 10 -3.73 -5.51 -7.00
N GLY A 11 -3.12 -4.79 -7.95
CA GLY A 11 -3.78 -3.73 -8.70
C GLY A 11 -4.95 -4.24 -9.52
N HIS A 12 -5.89 -3.35 -9.85
CA HIS A 12 -7.07 -3.66 -10.69
C HIS A 12 -7.97 -4.77 -10.12
N ASN A 13 -8.29 -4.67 -8.83
CA ASN A 13 -9.19 -5.59 -8.15
C ASN A 13 -10.36 -4.84 -7.49
N ALA A 14 -11.22 -5.59 -6.80
CA ALA A 14 -12.34 -5.04 -6.03
C ALA A 14 -12.08 -5.01 -4.51
N ILE A 15 -10.81 -5.05 -4.08
CA ILE A 15 -10.44 -5.14 -2.66
C ILE A 15 -10.90 -3.88 -1.94
N CYS A 16 -11.52 -4.07 -0.76
CA CYS A 16 -12.03 -2.99 0.08
C CYS A 16 -11.46 -3.07 1.50
N GLY A 17 -11.73 -2.05 2.31
CA GLY A 17 -11.12 -1.90 3.64
C GLY A 17 -9.84 -1.06 3.60
N GLY A 18 -8.99 -1.18 4.61
CA GLY A 18 -7.71 -0.48 4.69
C GLY A 18 -6.52 -1.36 4.35
N ILE A 19 -5.36 -0.73 4.12
CA ILE A 19 -4.08 -1.46 4.02
C ILE A 19 -3.67 -1.89 5.43
N PRO A 20 -3.50 -3.20 5.72
CA PRO A 20 -3.14 -3.66 7.05
C PRO A 20 -1.77 -3.10 7.49
N ALA A 21 -1.65 -2.68 8.75
CA ALA A 21 -0.39 -2.13 9.28
C ALA A 21 0.78 -3.11 9.17
N GLN A 22 0.51 -4.41 9.19
CA GLN A 22 1.48 -5.49 9.04
C GLN A 22 2.22 -5.46 7.69
N VAL A 23 1.65 -4.84 6.64
CA VAL A 23 2.33 -4.64 5.36
C VAL A 23 3.60 -3.79 5.54
N ALA A 24 3.62 -2.87 6.51
CA ALA A 24 4.81 -2.10 6.84
C ALA A 24 5.96 -2.93 7.44
N ASN A 25 5.67 -4.15 7.94
CA ASN A 25 6.69 -5.07 8.44
C ASN A 25 7.40 -5.85 7.33
N LEU A 26 6.94 -5.75 6.07
CA LEU A 26 7.56 -6.41 4.92
C LEU A 26 8.77 -5.60 4.45
N THR A 27 9.86 -5.63 5.22
CA THR A 27 11.07 -4.81 4.98
C THR A 27 11.79 -5.15 3.66
N ASN A 28 11.56 -6.34 3.11
CA ASN A 28 12.13 -6.78 1.84
C ASN A 28 11.24 -6.46 0.63
N LEU A 29 10.06 -5.88 0.85
CA LEU A 29 9.15 -5.54 -0.24
C LEU A 29 9.74 -4.40 -1.08
N GLN A 30 10.04 -4.68 -2.34
CA GLN A 30 10.65 -3.77 -3.30
C GLN A 30 9.63 -3.22 -4.29
N PHE A 31 8.55 -3.96 -4.55
CA PHE A 31 7.46 -3.54 -5.40
C PHE A 31 6.12 -3.75 -4.69
N PHE A 32 5.28 -2.73 -4.72
CA PHE A 32 3.96 -2.75 -4.12
C PHE A 32 3.00 -2.01 -5.05
N ASN A 33 1.92 -2.67 -5.46
CA ASN A 33 0.86 -2.07 -6.26
C ASN A 33 -0.51 -2.49 -5.71
N VAL A 34 -1.27 -1.50 -5.26
CA VAL A 34 -2.67 -1.66 -4.82
C VAL A 34 -3.61 -0.71 -5.58
N SER A 35 -3.14 -0.17 -6.70
CA SER A 35 -3.89 0.80 -7.49
C SER A 35 -5.18 0.20 -8.05
N TYR A 36 -6.16 1.05 -8.37
CA TYR A 36 -7.44 0.60 -8.94
C TYR A 36 -8.14 -0.46 -8.07
N ASN A 37 -8.38 -0.11 -6.81
CA ASN A 37 -9.13 -0.90 -5.84
C ASN A 37 -10.17 -0.01 -5.13
N ARG A 38 -10.81 -0.52 -4.07
CA ARG A 38 -11.80 0.20 -3.25
C ARG A 38 -11.27 0.45 -1.84
N LEU A 39 -9.95 0.58 -1.68
CA LEU A 39 -9.30 0.77 -0.37
C LEU A 39 -9.54 2.17 0.20
N CYS A 40 -9.58 2.29 1.51
CA CYS A 40 -9.78 3.53 2.23
C CYS A 40 -9.07 3.51 3.59
N GLY A 41 -8.65 4.69 4.06
CA GLY A 41 -7.97 4.88 5.33
C GLY A 41 -6.51 5.28 5.14
N GLN A 42 -5.81 5.43 6.26
CA GLN A 42 -4.43 5.86 6.26
C GLN A 42 -3.50 4.76 5.73
N ILE A 43 -2.56 5.13 4.86
CA ILE A 43 -1.46 4.27 4.43
C ILE A 43 -0.56 4.01 5.65
N PRO A 44 -0.25 2.74 6.00
CA PRO A 44 0.64 2.42 7.10
C PRO A 44 1.99 3.13 6.97
N ALA A 45 2.34 3.93 7.98
CA ALA A 45 3.67 4.52 8.07
C ALA A 45 4.66 3.47 8.59
N GLY A 46 5.69 3.16 7.81
CA GLY A 46 6.75 2.24 8.22
C GLY A 46 7.31 1.39 7.07
N GLY A 47 8.42 0.71 7.35
CA GLY A 47 9.11 -0.11 6.35
C GLY A 47 9.41 0.66 5.07
N ASN A 48 9.09 0.06 3.93
CA ASN A 48 9.25 0.68 2.62
C ASN A 48 8.00 1.47 2.15
N MET A 49 6.93 1.55 2.95
CA MET A 49 5.67 2.20 2.53
C MET A 49 5.84 3.64 2.03
N PRO A 50 6.62 4.52 2.70
CA PRO A 50 6.83 5.89 2.22
C PRO A 50 7.68 5.99 0.95
N ARG A 51 8.35 4.90 0.53
CA ARG A 51 9.22 4.86 -0.65
C ARG A 51 8.48 4.45 -1.92
N PHE A 52 7.33 3.80 -1.80
CA PHE A 52 6.54 3.42 -2.97
C PHE A 52 5.95 4.65 -3.64
N ASP A 53 5.87 4.60 -4.97
CA ASP A 53 5.39 5.71 -5.77
C ASP A 53 3.89 5.97 -5.52
N VAL A 54 3.45 7.23 -5.63
CA VAL A 54 2.03 7.63 -5.54
C VAL A 54 1.13 6.82 -6.47
N PHE A 55 1.62 6.40 -7.64
CA PHE A 55 0.92 5.55 -8.60
C PHE A 55 0.59 4.16 -8.05
N SER A 56 1.30 3.70 -7.02
CA SER A 56 1.02 2.42 -6.35
C SER A 56 -0.30 2.43 -5.58
N PHE A 57 -0.79 3.63 -5.24
CA PHE A 57 -1.96 3.82 -4.36
C PHE A 57 -3.13 4.52 -5.06
N GLN A 58 -2.94 4.99 -6.29
CA GLN A 58 -3.95 5.73 -7.06
C GLN A 58 -5.25 4.94 -7.29
N HIS A 59 -6.32 5.66 -7.60
CA HIS A 59 -7.63 5.06 -7.92
C HIS A 59 -8.13 4.10 -6.82
N ASN A 60 -8.03 4.54 -5.57
CA ASN A 60 -8.65 3.92 -4.40
C ASN A 60 -9.72 4.85 -3.82
N LYS A 61 -10.58 4.31 -2.96
CA LYS A 61 -11.79 5.01 -2.47
C LYS A 61 -11.46 6.25 -1.62
N CYS A 62 -10.55 6.12 -0.64
CA CYS A 62 -10.16 7.22 0.24
C CYS A 62 -8.85 6.93 0.98
N LEU A 63 -7.81 6.52 0.25
CA LEU A 63 -6.47 6.41 0.83
C LEU A 63 -5.87 7.80 1.08
N CYS A 64 -5.18 7.94 2.21
CA CYS A 64 -4.50 9.17 2.62
C CYS A 64 -3.24 8.84 3.44
N GLY A 65 -2.38 9.84 3.68
CA GLY A 65 -1.05 9.66 4.28
C GLY A 65 0.02 9.36 3.22
N THR A 66 1.29 9.56 3.59
CA THR A 66 2.44 9.45 2.67
C THR A 66 2.46 8.10 1.94
N PRO A 67 2.64 8.08 0.61
CA PRO A 67 3.06 9.18 -0.27
C PRO A 67 1.92 10.10 -0.78
N LEU A 68 0.67 9.85 -0.41
CA LEU A 68 -0.47 10.69 -0.80
C LEU A 68 -0.62 11.91 0.12
N ALA A 69 -1.66 12.71 -0.14
CA ALA A 69 -2.06 13.82 0.72
C ALA A 69 -2.37 13.32 2.15
N PRO A 70 -2.08 14.11 3.20
CA PRO A 70 -2.38 13.76 4.58
C PRO A 70 -3.88 13.51 4.80
N CYS A 71 -4.20 12.68 5.80
CA CYS A 71 -5.58 12.48 6.25
C CYS A 71 -6.06 13.74 7.00
N ASN A 72 -7.32 14.13 6.78
CA ASN A 72 -8.00 15.21 7.51
C ASN A 72 -8.52 14.73 8.86
#